data_AF-A0A2T1GNV0-F1
#
_entry.id   AF-A0A2T1GNV0-F1
#
_cell.length_a   1.000
_cell.length_b   1.000
_cell.length_c   1.000
_cell.angle_alpha   90.00
_cell.angle_beta   90.00
_cell.angle_gamma   90.00
#
_symmetry.space_group_name_H-M   'P 1'
#
loop_
_entity.id
_entity.type
_entity.pdbx_description
1 polymer ?
#
loop_
_entity_poly.entity_id
_entity_poly.type
_entity_poly.pdbx_seq_one_letter_code
_entity_poly.pdbx_strand_id
1 'polypeptide(L)'
;MVEVRQRIPTEGTLDRVQLNSIVTEKFVPSNLISISSVLSIVSLLILIARFFNVYQHNGIAIAMTIACISSFIWYSRLVKKEKAAYYRKLNRQSIKKSLQDGRVATKQTIISQEFQIPNWQQILSDKVLKHDGISTAQVGTSEPEFNKYLIKYFEPILRPSYSFNIPNFHKPYSADFCLQLPCGLSFDLEIDEPYVGNTGNPHHCIDDDKDEIRDRFFAAGNWITIRFSEKQVVTQPDECCYLVAMLIEALTGDRTIKHKFNPSTTLPVRDRRWTKLESQEMAKNKYRDSYLPKFKANQSTKCASTAQASKSVKLSSKKIIKPKPKPKT
;
A
#
# COMPACT_ATOMS: atom_id res chain seq x y z
N MET A 1 -27.84 45.76 1.36
CA MET A 1 -28.45 44.87 0.35
C MET A 1 -27.58 44.90 -0.90
N VAL A 2 -26.73 43.89 -1.05
CA VAL A 2 -26.00 43.61 -2.30
C VAL A 2 -26.16 42.11 -2.52
N GLU A 3 -27.01 41.77 -3.48
CA GLU A 3 -27.30 40.41 -3.90
C GLU A 3 -26.16 39.94 -4.81
N VAL A 4 -25.32 39.02 -4.33
CA VAL A 4 -24.30 38.38 -5.17
C VAL A 4 -24.77 36.97 -5.48
N ARG A 5 -25.36 36.84 -6.68
CA ARG A 5 -25.69 35.57 -7.34
C ARG A 5 -24.42 34.74 -7.51
N GLN A 6 -24.25 33.71 -6.68
CA GLN A 6 -23.29 32.65 -6.94
C GLN A 6 -23.83 31.76 -8.07
N ARG A 7 -23.26 31.89 -9.28
CA ARG A 7 -23.26 30.78 -10.23
C ARG A 7 -22.22 29.78 -9.74
N ILE A 8 -22.70 28.68 -9.16
CA ILE A 8 -21.90 27.47 -8.96
C ILE A 8 -21.46 27.01 -10.35
N PRO A 9 -20.15 26.95 -10.66
CA PRO A 9 -19.69 26.23 -11.83
C PRO A 9 -19.92 24.76 -11.53
N THR A 10 -20.94 24.16 -12.15
CA THR A 10 -21.08 22.71 -12.20
C THR A 10 -19.79 22.14 -12.75
N GLU A 11 -19.12 21.32 -11.95
CA GLU A 11 -17.97 20.52 -12.33
C GLU A 11 -18.27 19.85 -13.68
N GLY A 12 -17.45 20.17 -14.68
CA GLY A 12 -17.27 19.32 -15.85
C GLY A 12 -16.46 18.09 -15.45
N THR A 13 -17.03 17.22 -14.61
CA THR A 13 -16.63 15.83 -14.57
C THR A 13 -17.02 15.26 -15.93
N LEU A 14 -16.01 15.01 -16.78
CA LEU A 14 -16.21 14.13 -17.92
C LEU A 14 -16.64 12.80 -17.32
N ASP A 15 -17.95 12.53 -17.42
CA ASP A 15 -18.62 11.41 -16.78
C ASP A 15 -17.83 10.13 -17.09
N ARG A 16 -17.66 9.27 -16.10
CA ARG A 16 -16.96 7.99 -16.22
C ARG A 16 -17.54 7.15 -17.37
N VAL A 17 -18.81 7.37 -17.71
CA VAL A 17 -19.50 6.83 -18.89
C VAL A 17 -18.96 7.42 -20.20
N GLN A 18 -18.78 8.75 -20.28
CA GLN A 18 -18.17 9.40 -21.46
C GLN A 18 -16.70 9.01 -21.64
N LEU A 19 -15.92 8.96 -20.55
CA LEU A 19 -14.50 8.57 -20.62
C LEU A 19 -14.35 7.11 -21.06
N ASN A 20 -15.18 6.20 -20.53
CA ASN A 20 -15.20 4.81 -20.97
C ASN A 20 -15.61 4.71 -22.44
N SER A 21 -16.64 5.44 -22.89
CA SER A 21 -17.10 5.42 -24.28
C SER A 21 -16.01 5.83 -25.28
N ILE A 22 -15.31 6.94 -25.00
CA ILE A 22 -14.21 7.48 -25.83
C ILE A 22 -13.01 6.51 -25.85
N VAL A 23 -12.73 5.84 -24.73
CA VAL A 23 -11.64 4.86 -24.63
C VAL A 23 -11.99 3.55 -25.35
N THR A 24 -13.22 3.05 -25.25
CA THR A 24 -13.67 1.91 -26.05
C THR A 24 -13.63 2.22 -27.54
N GLU A 25 -14.07 3.39 -27.96
CA GLU A 25 -14.11 3.79 -29.37
C GLU A 25 -12.71 3.96 -29.99
N LYS A 26 -11.73 4.48 -29.22
CA LYS A 26 -10.34 4.62 -29.69
C LYS A 26 -9.53 3.32 -29.68
N PHE A 27 -9.75 2.44 -28.72
CA PHE A 27 -8.90 1.24 -28.53
C PHE A 27 -9.56 -0.07 -28.98
N VAL A 28 -10.86 -0.04 -29.27
CA VAL A 28 -11.59 -1.14 -29.90
C VAL A 28 -12.49 -0.50 -30.96
N PRO A 29 -11.99 -0.27 -32.19
CA PRO A 29 -12.88 0.21 -33.24
C PRO A 29 -14.03 -0.79 -33.38
N SER A 30 -15.27 -0.31 -33.48
CA SER A 30 -16.49 -1.13 -33.57
C SER A 30 -16.41 -2.19 -34.69
N ASN A 31 -15.61 -1.91 -35.72
CA ASN A 31 -15.30 -2.82 -36.83
C ASN A 31 -14.47 -4.05 -36.39
N LEU A 32 -13.65 -3.95 -35.33
CA LEU A 32 -12.83 -5.05 -34.82
C LEU A 32 -13.66 -6.10 -34.05
N ILE A 33 -14.73 -5.68 -33.37
CA ILE A 33 -15.66 -6.59 -32.69
C ILE A 33 -16.44 -7.40 -33.73
N SER A 34 -16.82 -6.77 -34.85
CA SER A 34 -17.49 -7.44 -35.97
C SER A 34 -16.57 -8.41 -36.72
N ILE A 35 -15.28 -8.07 -36.91
CA ILE A 35 -14.31 -8.97 -37.56
C ILE A 35 -13.94 -10.14 -36.63
N SER A 36 -13.83 -9.91 -35.32
CA SER A 36 -13.54 -10.94 -34.32
C SER A 36 -14.64 -12.00 -34.21
N SER A 37 -15.92 -11.60 -34.26
CA SER A 37 -17.04 -12.54 -34.20
C SER A 37 -17.13 -13.39 -35.47
N VAL A 38 -16.92 -12.78 -36.64
CA VAL A 38 -16.87 -13.50 -37.94
C VAL A 38 -15.71 -14.49 -37.98
N LEU A 39 -14.50 -14.09 -37.55
CA LEU A 39 -13.34 -14.99 -37.50
C LEU A 39 -13.53 -16.15 -36.51
N SER A 40 -14.23 -15.91 -35.40
CA SER A 40 -14.55 -16.95 -34.41
C SER A 40 -15.51 -17.99 -34.98
N ILE A 41 -16.51 -17.56 -35.74
CA ILE A 41 -17.47 -18.45 -36.41
C ILE A 41 -16.77 -19.27 -37.51
N VAL A 42 -15.92 -18.64 -38.33
CA VAL A 42 -15.15 -19.34 -39.37
C VAL A 42 -14.18 -20.35 -38.75
N SER A 43 -13.51 -19.99 -37.65
CA SER A 43 -12.63 -20.90 -36.92
C SER A 43 -13.39 -22.10 -36.33
N LEU A 44 -14.62 -21.88 -35.82
CA LEU A 44 -15.48 -22.95 -35.31
C LEU A 44 -15.93 -23.91 -36.44
N LEU A 45 -16.29 -23.36 -37.61
CA LEU A 45 -16.66 -24.16 -38.78
C LEU A 45 -15.48 -25.00 -39.30
N ILE A 46 -14.25 -24.46 -39.29
CA ILE A 46 -13.04 -25.22 -39.64
C ILE A 46 -12.76 -26.32 -38.63
N LEU A 47 -12.99 -26.08 -37.34
CA LEU A 47 -12.85 -27.07 -36.27
C LEU A 47 -13.88 -28.21 -36.42
N ILE A 48 -15.14 -27.89 -36.74
CA ILE A 48 -16.19 -28.86 -37.02
C ILE A 48 -15.84 -29.67 -38.29
N ALA A 49 -15.42 -29.02 -39.36
CA ALA A 49 -15.00 -29.69 -40.59
C ALA A 49 -13.78 -30.61 -40.39
N ARG A 50 -12.86 -30.24 -39.48
CA ARG A 50 -11.72 -31.08 -39.10
C ARG A 50 -12.08 -32.21 -38.15
N PHE A 51 -13.09 -32.04 -37.30
CA PHE A 51 -13.62 -33.10 -36.43
C PHE A 51 -14.19 -34.28 -37.25
N PHE A 52 -14.67 -34.01 -38.47
CA PHE A 52 -15.12 -35.05 -39.40
C PHE A 52 -14.01 -35.62 -40.32
N ASN A 53 -12.78 -35.10 -40.27
CA ASN A 53 -11.66 -35.51 -41.14
C ASN A 53 -10.39 -35.90 -40.36
N VAL A 54 -10.59 -36.57 -39.22
CA VAL A 54 -9.56 -36.99 -38.27
C VAL A 54 -8.90 -38.25 -38.85
N TYR A 55 -7.61 -38.24 -39.20
CA TYR A 55 -6.63 -38.93 -38.36
C TYR A 55 -5.15 -38.54 -38.59
N GLN A 56 -4.80 -37.57 -39.44
CA GLN A 56 -3.39 -37.26 -39.76
C GLN A 56 -2.85 -35.88 -39.33
N HIS A 57 -3.64 -34.95 -38.78
CA HIS A 57 -3.22 -33.55 -38.58
C HIS A 57 -3.30 -32.97 -37.14
N ASN A 58 -3.36 -33.83 -36.12
CA ASN A 58 -3.56 -33.41 -34.73
C ASN A 58 -2.43 -32.50 -34.18
N GLY A 59 -1.17 -32.73 -34.57
CA GLY A 59 -0.04 -31.91 -34.11
C GLY A 59 -0.09 -30.46 -34.58
N ILE A 60 -0.50 -30.24 -35.84
CA ILE A 60 -0.58 -28.89 -36.43
C ILE A 60 -1.72 -28.09 -35.78
N ALA A 61 -2.86 -28.72 -35.49
CA ALA A 61 -3.98 -28.07 -34.84
C ALA A 61 -3.64 -27.60 -33.41
N ILE A 62 -2.94 -28.42 -32.63
CA ILE A 62 -2.51 -28.06 -31.27
C ILE A 62 -1.51 -26.91 -31.31
N ALA A 63 -0.54 -26.94 -32.23
CA ALA A 63 0.44 -25.87 -32.38
C ALA A 63 -0.20 -24.52 -32.74
N MET A 64 -1.20 -24.52 -33.63
CA MET A 64 -1.93 -23.29 -33.98
C MET A 64 -2.72 -22.74 -32.79
N THR A 65 -3.38 -23.60 -32.00
CA THR A 65 -4.12 -23.17 -30.80
C THR A 65 -3.19 -22.51 -29.76
N ILE A 66 -2.01 -23.10 -29.52
CA ILE A 66 -1.02 -22.53 -28.60
C ILE A 66 -0.51 -21.17 -29.11
N ALA A 67 -0.25 -21.05 -30.42
CA ALA A 67 0.17 -19.80 -31.04
C ALA A 67 -0.92 -18.71 -30.92
N CYS A 68 -2.19 -19.06 -31.11
CA CYS A 68 -3.32 -18.14 -30.93
C CYS A 68 -3.45 -17.65 -29.49
N ILE A 69 -3.39 -18.54 -28.50
CA ILE A 69 -3.46 -18.18 -27.07
C ILE A 69 -2.27 -17.28 -26.69
N SER A 70 -1.07 -17.63 -27.13
CA SER A 70 0.14 -16.85 -26.86
C SER A 70 0.06 -15.44 -27.48
N SER A 71 -0.43 -15.35 -28.71
CA SER A 71 -0.66 -14.08 -29.41
C SER A 71 -1.74 -13.24 -28.71
N PHE A 72 -2.81 -13.86 -28.20
CA PHE A 72 -3.86 -13.19 -27.44
C PHE A 72 -3.35 -12.65 -26.09
N ILE A 73 -2.53 -13.42 -25.37
CA ILE A 73 -1.90 -12.99 -24.11
C ILE A 73 -0.93 -11.82 -24.39
N TRP A 74 -0.11 -11.93 -25.44
CA TRP A 74 0.81 -10.87 -25.84
C TRP A 74 0.06 -9.59 -26.23
N TYR A 75 -0.97 -9.70 -27.06
CA TYR A 75 -1.84 -8.59 -27.44
C TYR A 75 -2.51 -7.95 -26.23
N SER A 76 -3.05 -8.74 -25.31
CA SER A 76 -3.66 -8.25 -24.06
C SER A 76 -2.67 -7.49 -23.20
N ARG A 77 -1.41 -7.95 -23.12
CA ARG A 77 -0.32 -7.24 -22.43
C ARG A 77 0.05 -5.94 -23.13
N LEU A 78 0.11 -5.95 -24.46
CA LEU A 78 0.38 -4.76 -25.27
C LEU A 78 -0.69 -3.69 -25.05
N VAL A 79 -1.98 -4.06 -25.12
CA VAL A 79 -3.11 -3.16 -24.85
C VAL A 79 -3.07 -2.59 -23.44
N LYS A 80 -2.76 -3.40 -22.41
CA LYS A 80 -2.57 -2.90 -21.04
C LYS A 80 -1.44 -1.88 -20.95
N LYS A 81 -0.30 -2.16 -21.59
CA LYS A 81 0.86 -1.26 -21.62
C LYS A 81 0.54 0.06 -22.33
N GLU A 82 -0.18 0.01 -23.45
CA GLU A 82 -0.65 1.17 -24.20
C GLU A 82 -1.66 2.01 -23.40
N LYS A 83 -2.65 1.37 -22.76
CA LYS A 83 -3.59 2.06 -21.85
C LYS A 83 -2.85 2.77 -20.72
N ALA A 84 -1.88 2.10 -20.07
CA ALA A 84 -1.07 2.72 -19.03
C ALA A 84 -0.21 3.88 -19.54
N ALA A 85 0.30 3.80 -20.78
CA ALA A 85 1.03 4.89 -21.41
C ALA A 85 0.10 6.07 -21.76
N TYR A 86 -1.13 5.78 -22.21
CA TYR A 86 -2.17 6.76 -22.50
C TYR A 86 -2.60 7.50 -21.23
N TYR A 87 -2.91 6.80 -20.14
CA TYR A 87 -3.24 7.43 -18.86
C TYR A 87 -2.07 8.27 -18.31
N ARG A 88 -0.82 7.80 -18.45
CA ARG A 88 0.36 8.60 -18.10
C ARG A 88 0.47 9.88 -18.94
N LYS A 89 0.17 9.82 -20.23
CA LYS A 89 0.16 10.99 -21.12
C LYS A 89 -0.96 11.97 -20.74
N LEU A 90 -2.15 11.46 -20.44
CA LEU A 90 -3.29 12.27 -20.01
C LEU A 90 -3.01 12.95 -18.67
N ASN A 91 -2.43 12.23 -17.71
CA ASN A 91 -2.05 12.80 -16.42
C ASN A 91 -0.92 13.84 -16.58
N ARG A 92 0.09 13.57 -17.43
CA ARG A 92 1.12 14.57 -17.77
C ARG A 92 0.54 15.81 -18.44
N GLN A 93 -0.45 15.65 -19.33
CA GLN A 93 -1.10 16.77 -20.00
C GLN A 93 -2.01 17.56 -19.04
N SER A 94 -2.74 16.88 -18.16
CA SER A 94 -3.51 17.49 -17.06
C SER A 94 -2.60 18.30 -16.13
N ILE A 95 -1.47 17.71 -15.71
CA ILE A 95 -0.46 18.38 -14.87
C ILE A 95 0.21 19.54 -15.62
N LYS A 96 0.55 19.38 -16.91
CA LYS A 96 1.11 20.49 -17.71
C LYS A 96 0.10 21.61 -17.92
N LYS A 97 -1.16 21.27 -18.16
CA LYS A 97 -2.25 22.24 -18.31
C LYS A 97 -2.53 22.95 -17.00
N SER A 98 -2.51 22.26 -15.86
CA SER A 98 -2.64 22.90 -14.54
C SER A 98 -1.42 23.76 -14.17
N LEU A 99 -0.21 23.41 -14.63
CA LEU A 99 0.99 24.25 -14.54
C LEU A 99 0.91 25.48 -15.46
N GLN A 100 0.33 25.33 -16.66
CA GLN A 100 0.24 26.39 -17.68
C GLN A 100 -0.94 27.34 -17.43
N ASP A 101 -2.03 26.84 -16.86
CA ASP A 101 -3.21 27.60 -16.40
C ASP A 101 -2.97 28.26 -15.03
N GLY A 102 -1.75 28.19 -14.47
CA GLY A 102 -1.39 28.77 -13.17
C GLY A 102 -2.11 28.16 -11.96
N ARG A 103 -2.81 27.03 -12.12
CA ARG A 103 -3.55 26.34 -11.04
C ARG A 103 -2.68 25.43 -10.18
N VAL A 104 -1.44 25.18 -10.57
CA VAL A 104 -0.42 24.65 -9.66
C VAL A 104 0.42 25.84 -9.19
N ALA A 105 0.01 26.41 -8.06
CA ALA A 105 0.78 27.40 -7.32
C ALA A 105 2.20 26.87 -7.12
N THR A 106 3.13 27.40 -7.90
CA THR A 106 4.55 27.08 -7.77
C THR A 106 5.08 27.97 -6.66
N LYS A 107 5.38 27.35 -5.50
CA LYS A 107 6.14 27.88 -4.36
C LYS A 107 5.58 29.14 -3.66
N GLN A 108 5.62 29.13 -2.33
CA GLN A 108 5.71 30.35 -1.51
C GLN A 108 4.53 31.35 -1.49
N THR A 109 3.36 31.06 -2.09
CA THR A 109 2.20 32.00 -2.05
C THR A 109 0.87 31.31 -1.69
N ILE A 110 0.91 30.34 -0.77
CA ILE A 110 -0.27 29.91 0.01
C ILE A 110 0.01 30.26 1.48
N ILE A 111 0.33 31.51 1.77
CA ILE A 111 0.34 32.03 3.15
C ILE A 111 -0.16 33.46 3.08
N SER A 112 -1.49 33.61 3.05
CA SER A 112 -2.21 34.84 3.44
C SER A 112 -3.74 34.73 3.27
N GLN A 113 -4.28 33.64 2.72
CA GLN A 113 -5.63 33.25 3.12
C GLN A 113 -5.49 32.56 4.46
N GLU A 114 -5.91 33.25 5.52
CA GLU A 114 -6.23 32.64 6.82
C GLU A 114 -7.22 31.51 6.54
N PHE A 115 -6.71 30.30 6.38
CA PHE A 115 -7.53 29.13 6.18
C PHE A 115 -8.25 28.92 7.51
N GLN A 116 -9.54 29.22 7.54
CA GLN A 116 -10.36 28.99 8.73
C GLN A 116 -10.28 27.50 9.04
N ILE A 117 -9.78 27.19 10.24
CA ILE A 117 -9.63 25.80 10.69
C ILE A 117 -11.03 25.20 10.76
N PRO A 118 -11.33 24.13 10.02
CA PRO A 118 -12.65 23.53 10.04
C PRO A 118 -12.98 22.99 11.43
N ASN A 119 -14.25 23.08 11.83
CA ASN A 119 -14.73 22.37 13.02
C ASN A 119 -14.85 20.88 12.70
N TRP A 120 -13.73 20.16 12.78
CA TRP A 120 -13.64 18.74 12.44
C TRP A 120 -14.59 17.88 13.25
N GLN A 121 -14.79 18.18 14.54
CA GLN A 121 -15.69 17.42 15.40
C GLN A 121 -17.12 17.45 14.86
N GLN A 122 -17.61 18.63 14.44
CA GLN A 122 -18.93 18.77 13.84
C GLN A 122 -19.00 18.11 12.45
N ILE A 123 -17.94 18.27 11.63
CA ILE A 123 -17.91 17.74 10.27
C ILE A 123 -17.92 16.21 10.27
N LEU A 124 -17.15 15.59 11.17
CA LEU A 124 -16.84 14.17 11.20
C LEU A 124 -17.71 13.35 12.16
N SER A 125 -18.53 13.99 13.01
CA SER A 125 -19.42 13.30 13.96
C SER A 125 -20.20 12.18 13.27
N ASP A 126 -19.99 10.94 13.71
CA ASP A 126 -20.58 9.69 13.20
C ASP A 126 -20.33 9.35 11.72
N LYS A 127 -19.42 10.07 11.04
CA LYS A 127 -19.07 9.85 9.62
C LYS A 127 -17.73 9.15 9.42
N VAL A 128 -16.92 9.04 10.47
CA VAL A 128 -15.64 8.33 10.41
C VAL A 128 -15.91 6.84 10.30
N LEU A 129 -15.31 6.21 9.30
CA LEU A 129 -15.36 4.78 9.09
C LEU A 129 -14.88 4.06 10.36
N LYS A 130 -15.71 3.12 10.82
CA LYS A 130 -15.42 2.27 11.98
C LYS A 130 -14.56 1.10 11.54
N HIS A 131 -13.61 0.73 12.39
CA HIS A 131 -12.85 -0.49 12.23
C HIS A 131 -13.69 -1.72 12.62
N ASP A 132 -13.34 -2.88 12.08
CA ASP A 132 -13.99 -4.16 12.40
C ASP A 132 -13.34 -4.87 13.60
N GLY A 133 -12.17 -4.40 14.04
CA GLY A 133 -11.47 -4.95 15.20
C GLY A 133 -9.99 -4.56 15.26
N ILE A 134 -9.25 -5.18 16.18
CA ILE A 134 -7.79 -5.08 16.23
C ILE A 134 -7.22 -6.15 15.31
N SER A 135 -6.28 -5.76 14.46
CA SER A 135 -5.61 -6.67 13.53
C SER A 135 -4.67 -7.63 14.26
N THR A 136 -4.61 -8.86 13.75
CA THR A 136 -3.66 -9.90 14.16
C THR A 136 -2.72 -10.28 13.00
N ALA A 137 -2.66 -9.43 11.97
CA ALA A 137 -1.79 -9.63 10.82
C ALA A 137 -0.32 -9.67 11.24
N GLN A 138 0.50 -10.28 10.38
CA GLN A 138 1.93 -10.29 10.58
C GLN A 138 2.48 -8.87 10.49
N VAL A 139 3.21 -8.45 11.52
CA VAL A 139 3.94 -7.17 11.59
C VAL A 139 5.19 -7.24 10.71
N GLY A 140 5.41 -6.19 9.91
CA GLY A 140 6.55 -5.99 9.04
C GLY A 140 7.88 -5.84 9.79
N THR A 141 9.00 -5.90 9.06
CA THR A 141 10.35 -5.93 9.68
C THR A 141 10.73 -4.58 10.31
N SER A 142 10.37 -3.46 9.68
CA SER A 142 10.69 -2.12 10.16
C SER A 142 9.69 -1.55 11.17
N GLU A 143 8.47 -2.10 11.20
CA GLU A 143 7.36 -1.62 12.03
C GLU A 143 7.72 -1.53 13.53
N PRO A 144 8.34 -2.54 14.18
CA PRO A 144 8.63 -2.46 15.60
C PRO A 144 9.58 -1.32 15.98
N GLU A 145 10.58 -1.02 15.14
CA GLU A 145 11.49 0.10 15.38
C GLU A 145 10.81 1.44 15.12
N PHE A 146 10.05 1.55 14.03
CA PHE A 146 9.32 2.79 13.73
C PHE A 146 8.26 3.11 14.79
N ASN A 147 7.60 2.09 15.36
CA ASN A 147 6.62 2.25 16.44
C ASN A 147 7.21 2.98 17.66
N LYS A 148 8.51 2.85 17.95
CA LYS A 148 9.15 3.59 19.04
C LYS A 148 9.12 5.10 18.81
N TYR A 149 9.29 5.53 17.56
CA TYR A 149 9.17 6.95 17.17
C TYR A 149 7.71 7.40 17.22
N LEU A 150 6.78 6.55 16.80
CA LEU A 150 5.35 6.86 16.89
C LEU A 150 4.90 7.03 18.34
N ILE A 151 5.33 6.16 19.26
CA ILE A 151 5.08 6.30 20.70
C ILE A 151 5.69 7.62 21.20
N LYS A 152 6.97 7.88 20.91
CA LYS A 152 7.67 9.11 21.33
C LYS A 152 6.90 10.39 20.98
N TYR A 153 6.32 10.48 19.79
CA TYR A 153 5.69 11.72 19.32
C TYR A 153 4.16 11.75 19.47
N PHE A 154 3.49 10.61 19.30
CA PHE A 154 2.04 10.50 19.11
C PHE A 154 1.33 9.60 20.13
N GLU A 155 1.98 9.13 21.19
CA GLU A 155 1.38 8.21 22.20
C GLU A 155 -0.09 8.50 22.57
N PRO A 156 -0.53 9.75 22.84
CA PRO A 156 -1.92 10.01 23.24
C PRO A 156 -2.97 9.73 22.15
N ILE A 157 -2.55 9.75 20.88
CA ILE A 157 -3.42 9.57 19.71
C ILE A 157 -3.10 8.29 18.93
N LEU A 158 -2.04 7.56 19.30
CA LEU A 158 -1.68 6.29 18.71
C LEU A 158 -2.69 5.22 19.11
N ARG A 159 -3.14 4.45 18.12
CA ARG A 159 -4.12 3.37 18.28
C ARG A 159 -3.49 2.04 17.86
N PRO A 160 -4.07 0.91 18.32
CA PRO A 160 -3.71 -0.39 17.77
C PRO A 160 -3.89 -0.42 16.25
N SER A 161 -3.15 -1.28 15.58
CA SER A 161 -3.37 -1.60 14.17
C SER A 161 -4.79 -2.17 14.01
N TYR A 162 -5.63 -1.44 13.28
CA TYR A 162 -7.03 -1.81 13.09
C TYR A 162 -7.22 -2.70 11.85
N SER A 163 -8.26 -3.54 11.91
CA SER A 163 -8.72 -4.39 10.82
C SER A 163 -9.94 -3.77 10.15
N PHE A 164 -10.00 -3.82 8.82
CA PHE A 164 -11.09 -3.29 8.00
C PHE A 164 -11.54 -4.27 6.92
N ASN A 165 -12.84 -4.52 6.85
CA ASN A 165 -13.48 -5.34 5.83
C ASN A 165 -13.75 -4.50 4.58
N ILE A 166 -12.82 -4.56 3.62
CA ILE A 166 -12.97 -3.86 2.35
C ILE A 166 -13.80 -4.73 1.39
N PRO A 167 -14.89 -4.20 0.78
CA PRO A 167 -15.69 -4.95 -0.17
C PRO A 167 -14.85 -5.54 -1.32
N ASN A 168 -15.11 -6.80 -1.67
CA ASN A 168 -14.42 -7.55 -2.72
C ASN A 168 -12.97 -7.96 -2.40
N PHE A 169 -12.49 -7.79 -1.17
CA PHE A 169 -11.24 -8.40 -0.71
C PHE A 169 -11.54 -9.69 0.05
N HIS A 170 -10.76 -10.74 -0.22
CA HIS A 170 -10.93 -12.05 0.42
C HIS A 170 -10.48 -12.09 1.88
N LYS A 171 -9.68 -11.12 2.32
CA LYS A 171 -9.16 -11.02 3.67
C LYS A 171 -9.36 -9.59 4.16
N PRO A 172 -9.62 -9.39 5.47
CA PRO A 172 -9.61 -8.07 6.06
C PRO A 172 -8.27 -7.39 5.81
N TYR A 173 -8.33 -6.10 5.55
CA TYR A 173 -7.17 -5.25 5.49
C TYR A 173 -6.70 -4.92 6.89
N SER A 174 -5.38 -4.92 7.09
CA SER A 174 -4.73 -4.44 8.31
C SER A 174 -4.03 -3.14 7.97
N ALA A 175 -4.35 -2.07 8.70
CA ALA A 175 -3.51 -0.88 8.72
C ALA A 175 -2.22 -1.18 9.48
N ASP A 176 -1.09 -0.63 9.06
CA ASP A 176 0.17 -0.82 9.81
C ASP A 176 0.12 -0.04 11.13
N PHE A 177 -0.21 1.25 11.07
CA PHE A 177 -0.49 2.07 12.25
C PHE A 177 -1.70 2.98 12.07
N CYS A 178 -2.38 3.26 13.17
CA CYS A 178 -3.52 4.17 13.19
C CYS A 178 -3.28 5.31 14.18
N LEU A 179 -3.55 6.55 13.78
CA LEU A 179 -3.65 7.69 14.68
C LEU A 179 -5.09 8.21 14.69
N GLN A 180 -5.62 8.57 15.85
CA GLN A 180 -6.96 9.15 15.96
C GLN A 180 -7.00 10.28 16.97
N LEU A 181 -7.32 11.49 16.48
CA LEU A 181 -7.41 12.70 17.26
C LEU A 181 -8.79 12.82 17.94
N PRO A 182 -8.90 13.54 19.07
CA PRO A 182 -10.18 13.77 19.75
C PRO A 182 -11.26 14.42 18.88
N CYS A 183 -10.87 15.22 17.88
CA CYS A 183 -11.79 15.88 16.95
C CYS A 183 -12.33 14.94 15.84
N GLY A 184 -11.97 13.66 15.86
CA GLY A 184 -12.43 12.66 14.88
C GLY A 184 -11.54 12.50 13.65
N LEU A 185 -10.52 13.33 13.46
CA LEU A 185 -9.53 13.11 12.41
C LEU A 185 -8.78 11.80 12.66
N SER A 186 -8.81 10.92 11.66
CA SER A 186 -8.19 9.60 11.69
C SER A 186 -7.16 9.48 10.58
N PHE A 187 -6.02 8.90 10.90
CA PHE A 187 -4.90 8.69 9.98
C PHE A 187 -4.57 7.21 9.91
N ASP A 188 -4.42 6.73 8.68
CA ASP A 188 -3.89 5.43 8.33
C ASP A 188 -2.44 5.63 7.89
N LEU A 189 -1.47 5.11 8.66
CA LEU A 189 -0.06 5.23 8.34
C LEU A 189 0.45 3.87 7.85
N GLU A 190 0.97 3.88 6.63
CA GLU A 190 1.33 2.68 5.89
C GLU A 190 2.82 2.68 5.55
N ILE A 191 3.43 1.50 5.64
CA ILE A 191 4.82 1.26 5.29
C ILE A 191 4.86 0.40 4.02
N ASP A 192 5.19 1.04 2.91
CA ASP A 192 5.35 0.35 1.63
C ASP A 192 6.71 -0.36 1.57
N GLU A 193 6.72 -1.68 1.64
CA GLU A 193 7.93 -2.45 1.31
C GLU A 193 8.02 -2.74 -0.19
N PRO A 194 9.23 -2.73 -0.76
CA PRO A 194 9.41 -2.98 -2.19
C PRO A 194 9.05 -4.40 -2.60
N TYR A 195 9.21 -5.36 -1.70
CA TYR A 195 8.87 -6.75 -1.90
C TYR A 195 8.71 -7.45 -0.54
N VAL A 196 7.93 -8.53 -0.52
CA VAL A 196 7.71 -9.34 0.69
C VAL A 196 9.02 -10.01 1.09
N GLY A 197 9.50 -9.80 2.32
CA GLY A 197 10.87 -10.13 2.72
C GLY A 197 11.24 -11.61 2.62
N ASN A 198 10.30 -12.53 2.91
CA ASN A 198 10.55 -13.97 2.89
C ASN A 198 10.43 -14.61 1.49
N THR A 199 9.61 -14.05 0.60
CA THR A 199 9.29 -14.64 -0.70
C THR A 199 9.91 -13.88 -1.87
N GLY A 200 10.29 -12.62 -1.67
CA GLY A 200 10.71 -11.72 -2.75
C GLY A 200 9.57 -11.31 -3.68
N ASN A 201 8.32 -11.64 -3.34
CA ASN A 201 7.17 -11.33 -4.18
C ASN A 201 6.93 -9.81 -4.24
N PRO A 202 6.50 -9.27 -5.40
CA PRO A 202 6.23 -7.85 -5.52
C PRO A 202 5.16 -7.33 -4.55
N HIS A 203 5.41 -6.15 -4.00
CA HIS A 203 4.53 -5.53 -3.01
C HIS A 203 4.40 -4.01 -3.27
N HIS A 204 3.24 -3.42 -2.93
CA HIS A 204 2.93 -1.99 -3.08
C HIS A 204 3.29 -1.35 -4.44
N CYS A 205 3.03 -2.08 -5.53
CA CYS A 205 3.44 -1.67 -6.87
C CYS A 205 2.42 -0.74 -7.52
N ILE A 206 2.88 0.32 -8.20
CA ILE A 206 2.01 1.33 -8.85
C ILE A 206 1.23 0.81 -10.07
N ASP A 207 1.62 -0.35 -10.59
CA ASP A 207 0.92 -1.10 -11.64
C ASP A 207 0.06 -2.24 -11.05
N ASP A 208 -0.33 -2.09 -9.78
CA ASP A 208 -1.37 -2.85 -9.09
C ASP A 208 -2.42 -1.91 -8.48
N ASP A 209 -3.68 -2.10 -8.84
CA ASP A 209 -4.77 -1.20 -8.42
C ASP A 209 -5.20 -1.45 -6.96
N LYS A 210 -4.67 -2.47 -6.28
CA LYS A 210 -5.04 -2.82 -4.90
C LYS A 210 -4.85 -1.66 -3.92
N ASP A 211 -3.71 -0.97 -4.00
CA ASP A 211 -3.42 0.18 -3.12
C ASP A 211 -4.42 1.30 -3.37
N GLU A 212 -4.68 1.62 -4.64
CA GLU A 212 -5.63 2.68 -5.02
C GLU A 212 -7.08 2.36 -4.59
N ILE A 213 -7.48 1.09 -4.59
CA ILE A 213 -8.78 0.68 -4.07
C ILE A 213 -8.85 0.89 -2.56
N ARG A 214 -7.78 0.54 -1.82
CA ARG A 214 -7.69 0.74 -0.37
C ARG A 214 -7.70 2.23 -0.03
N ASP A 215 -6.87 3.03 -0.68
CA ASP A 215 -6.78 4.48 -0.46
C ASP A 215 -8.14 5.16 -0.67
N ARG A 216 -8.90 4.76 -1.71
CA ARG A 216 -10.26 5.29 -1.95
C ARG A 216 -11.26 4.85 -0.89
N PHE A 217 -11.16 3.63 -0.39
CA PHE A 217 -12.01 3.13 0.68
C PHE A 217 -11.80 3.94 1.96
N PHE A 218 -10.55 4.19 2.35
CA PHE A 218 -10.22 5.01 3.51
C PHE A 218 -10.62 6.48 3.33
N ALA A 219 -10.35 7.06 2.16
CA ALA A 219 -10.76 8.44 1.87
C ALA A 219 -12.29 8.61 1.94
N ALA A 220 -13.07 7.67 1.38
CA ALA A 220 -14.54 7.66 1.50
C ALA A 220 -15.01 7.48 2.96
N GLY A 221 -14.18 6.84 3.78
CA GLY A 221 -14.38 6.65 5.21
C GLY A 221 -13.92 7.81 6.09
N ASN A 222 -13.51 8.95 5.53
CA ASN A 222 -12.91 10.08 6.26
C ASN A 222 -11.62 9.72 7.03
N TRP A 223 -10.83 8.80 6.49
CA TRP A 223 -9.46 8.53 6.93
C TRP A 223 -8.46 9.21 6.00
N ILE A 224 -7.38 9.73 6.59
CA ILE A 224 -6.26 10.30 5.86
C ILE A 224 -5.15 9.25 5.78
N THR A 225 -4.89 8.71 4.59
CA THR A 225 -3.81 7.73 4.40
C THR A 225 -2.49 8.44 4.08
N ILE A 226 -1.42 8.08 4.81
CA ILE A 226 -0.04 8.51 4.56
C ILE A 226 0.81 7.25 4.36
N ARG A 227 1.39 7.10 3.18
CA ARG A 227 2.29 5.98 2.85
C ARG A 227 3.75 6.45 2.87
N PHE A 228 4.58 5.80 3.67
CA PHE A 228 6.03 5.95 3.66
C PHE A 228 6.66 4.72 3.02
N SER A 229 7.79 4.86 2.32
CA SER A 229 8.56 3.66 1.98
C SER A 229 9.22 3.08 3.22
N GLU A 230 9.43 1.77 3.25
CA GLU A 230 10.19 1.11 4.31
C GLU A 230 11.56 1.79 4.54
N LYS A 231 12.21 2.21 3.45
CA LYS A 231 13.48 2.91 3.51
C LYS A 231 13.36 4.25 4.23
N GLN A 232 12.29 5.02 4.00
CA GLN A 232 12.07 6.30 4.70
C GLN A 232 11.92 6.09 6.20
N VAL A 233 11.07 5.16 6.64
CA VAL A 233 10.85 4.91 8.07
C VAL A 233 12.09 4.33 8.76
N VAL A 234 12.96 3.62 8.03
CA VAL A 234 14.22 3.08 8.58
C VAL A 234 15.32 4.14 8.64
N THR A 235 15.45 4.98 7.62
CA THR A 235 16.59 5.92 7.49
C THR A 235 16.30 7.33 7.98
N GLN A 236 15.03 7.73 8.03
CA GLN A 236 14.56 9.09 8.36
C GLN A 236 13.27 9.05 9.22
N PRO A 237 13.24 8.28 10.33
CA PRO A 237 12.02 8.10 11.13
C PRO A 237 11.51 9.39 11.78
N ASP A 238 12.41 10.24 12.27
CA ASP A 238 12.04 11.54 12.87
C ASP A 238 11.41 12.46 11.82
N GLU A 239 11.94 12.51 10.61
CA GLU A 239 11.39 13.29 9.51
C GLU A 239 10.03 12.76 9.06
N CYS A 240 9.84 11.44 9.00
CA CYS A 240 8.52 10.84 8.73
C CYS A 240 7.48 11.29 9.77
N CYS A 241 7.84 11.24 11.05
CA CYS A 241 6.97 11.73 12.13
C CYS A 241 6.74 13.25 12.02
N TYR A 242 7.75 14.02 11.66
CA TYR A 242 7.62 15.47 11.49
C TYR A 242 6.63 15.83 10.37
N LEU A 243 6.60 15.08 9.26
CA LEU A 243 5.60 15.26 8.20
C LEU A 243 4.18 15.07 8.75
N VAL A 244 3.95 14.02 9.55
CA VAL A 244 2.63 13.77 10.18
C VAL A 244 2.26 14.92 11.13
N ALA A 245 3.20 15.38 11.95
CA ALA A 245 2.97 16.50 12.87
C ALA A 245 2.65 17.82 12.13
N MET A 246 3.32 18.09 11.01
CA MET A 246 3.02 19.24 10.15
C MET A 246 1.63 19.15 9.54
N LEU A 247 1.20 17.96 9.13
CA LEU A 247 -0.14 17.77 8.57
C LEU A 247 -1.22 17.96 9.64
N ILE A 248 -0.99 17.46 10.86
CA ILE A 248 -1.88 17.70 11.99
C ILE A 248 -2.01 19.21 12.25
N GLU A 249 -0.89 19.93 12.39
CA GLU A 249 -0.92 21.40 12.56
C GLU A 249 -1.69 22.10 11.44
N ALA A 250 -1.44 21.73 10.18
CA ALA A 250 -2.09 22.34 9.03
C ALA A 250 -3.62 22.13 9.04
N LEU A 251 -4.08 20.98 9.55
CA LEU A 251 -5.50 20.64 9.59
C LEU A 251 -6.20 21.19 10.83
N THR A 252 -5.54 21.24 11.98
CA THR A 252 -6.18 21.54 13.28
C THR A 252 -5.72 22.85 13.90
N GLY A 253 -4.65 23.45 13.40
CA GLY A 253 -3.92 24.55 14.04
C GLY A 253 -3.17 24.17 15.31
N ASP A 254 -3.27 22.91 15.76
CA ASP A 254 -2.58 22.44 16.95
C ASP A 254 -1.10 22.20 16.66
N ARG A 255 -0.25 23.07 17.21
CA ARG A 255 1.20 23.02 17.07
C ARG A 255 1.88 22.11 18.08
N THR A 256 1.15 21.59 19.07
CA THR A 256 1.71 20.92 20.25
C THR A 256 2.64 19.78 19.88
N ILE A 257 2.25 18.95 18.90
CA ILE A 257 3.06 17.81 18.47
C ILE A 257 4.29 18.28 17.68
N LYS A 258 4.12 19.25 16.77
CA LYS A 258 5.22 19.80 15.97
C LYS A 258 6.31 20.45 16.85
N HIS A 259 5.93 21.11 17.94
CA HIS A 259 6.89 21.71 18.88
C HIS A 259 7.79 20.70 19.61
N LYS A 260 7.49 19.39 19.54
CA LYS A 260 8.36 18.33 20.08
C LYS A 260 9.60 18.06 19.22
N PHE A 261 9.63 18.56 17.98
CA PHE A 261 10.72 18.32 17.04
C PHE A 261 11.79 19.41 17.13
N ASN A 262 13.02 19.10 16.70
CA ASN A 262 14.07 20.09 16.58
C ASN A 262 13.70 21.10 15.48
N PRO A 263 13.91 22.42 15.67
CA PRO A 263 13.73 23.40 14.59
C PRO A 263 14.49 23.10 13.29
N SER A 264 15.56 22.30 13.36
CA SER A 264 16.32 21.86 12.18
C SER A 264 15.76 20.60 11.49
N THR A 265 14.75 19.93 12.08
CA THR A 265 14.13 18.76 11.46
C THR A 265 13.47 19.15 10.15
N THR A 266 13.75 18.38 9.09
CA THR A 266 13.22 18.63 7.75
C THR A 266 12.20 17.57 7.35
N LEU A 267 11.53 17.76 6.21
CA LEU A 267 10.66 16.75 5.63
C LEU A 267 11.49 15.56 5.13
N PRO A 268 10.92 14.34 5.15
CA PRO A 268 11.64 13.16 4.70
C PRO A 268 11.93 13.29 3.21
N VAL A 269 13.12 12.86 2.79
CA VAL A 269 13.49 12.83 1.37
C VAL A 269 12.46 11.99 0.62
N ARG A 270 11.91 12.56 -0.45
CA ARG A 270 10.92 11.88 -1.29
C ARG A 270 11.54 10.61 -1.89
N ASP A 271 10.91 9.48 -1.61
CA ASP A 271 11.27 8.22 -2.25
C ASP A 271 10.38 7.94 -3.47
N ARG A 272 10.92 7.23 -4.46
CA ARG A 272 10.16 6.85 -5.65
C ARG A 272 9.38 5.58 -5.36
N ARG A 273 8.13 5.54 -5.81
CA ARG A 273 7.37 4.28 -5.90
C ARG A 273 7.91 3.42 -7.05
N TRP A 274 7.55 2.14 -7.05
CA TRP A 274 8.06 1.14 -7.98
C TRP A 274 6.94 0.37 -8.68
N THR A 275 7.26 -0.15 -9.86
CA THR A 275 6.45 -1.13 -10.60
C THR A 275 6.76 -2.56 -10.14
N LYS A 276 5.94 -3.53 -10.55
CA LYS A 276 6.19 -4.97 -10.32
C LYS A 276 7.55 -5.42 -10.84
N LEU A 277 7.95 -4.93 -12.01
CA LEU A 277 9.25 -5.27 -12.60
C LEU A 277 10.41 -4.73 -11.74
N GLU A 278 10.34 -3.46 -11.35
CA GLU A 278 11.36 -2.85 -10.49
C GLU A 278 11.42 -3.51 -9.11
N SER A 279 10.28 -3.88 -8.56
CA SER A 279 10.19 -4.65 -7.31
C SER A 279 10.90 -6.00 -7.41
N GLN A 280 10.71 -6.73 -8.51
CA GLN A 280 11.42 -8.01 -8.77
C GLN A 280 12.93 -7.79 -8.89
N GLU A 281 13.36 -6.73 -9.55
CA GLU A 281 14.78 -6.37 -9.64
C GLU A 281 15.36 -6.01 -8.28
N MET A 282 14.62 -5.24 -7.46
CA MET A 282 15.00 -4.92 -6.08
C MET A 282 15.13 -6.18 -5.22
N ALA A 283 14.20 -7.14 -5.36
CA ALA A 283 14.27 -8.42 -4.66
C ALA A 283 15.51 -9.22 -5.07
N LYS A 284 15.78 -9.33 -6.38
CA LYS A 284 16.97 -10.02 -6.92
C LYS A 284 18.28 -9.41 -6.40
N ASN A 285 18.34 -8.09 -6.30
CA ASN A 285 19.51 -7.35 -5.83
C ASN A 285 19.56 -7.19 -4.30
N LYS A 286 18.63 -7.80 -3.56
CA LYS A 286 18.50 -7.66 -2.11
C LYS A 286 18.50 -6.20 -1.66
N TYR A 287 17.74 -5.35 -2.34
CA TYR A 287 17.72 -3.91 -2.12
C TYR A 287 17.46 -3.53 -0.66
N ARG A 288 16.61 -4.28 0.07
CA ARG A 288 16.34 -4.03 1.50
C ARG A 288 17.60 -4.13 2.37
N ASP A 289 18.58 -4.96 2.00
CA ASP A 289 19.86 -5.12 2.74
C ASP A 289 20.74 -3.85 2.69
N SER A 290 20.42 -2.91 1.79
CA SER A 290 21.15 -1.64 1.66
C SER A 290 20.82 -0.63 2.76
N TYR A 291 19.67 -0.78 3.42
CA TYR A 291 19.21 0.16 4.46
C TYR A 291 18.70 -0.53 5.72
N LEU A 292 18.25 -1.79 5.64
CA LEU A 292 17.92 -2.53 6.85
C LEU A 292 19.19 -2.78 7.67
N PRO A 293 19.12 -2.66 9.01
CA PRO A 293 20.25 -3.01 9.87
C PRO A 293 20.68 -4.44 9.56
N LYS A 294 21.93 -4.63 9.16
CA LYS A 294 22.50 -5.98 9.09
C LYS A 294 22.44 -6.54 10.50
N PHE A 295 21.57 -7.52 10.75
CA PHE A 295 21.68 -8.36 11.93
C PHE A 295 23.07 -9.00 11.89
N LYS A 296 24.04 -8.39 12.58
CA LYS A 296 25.28 -9.07 12.91
C LYS A 296 24.84 -10.25 13.76
N ALA A 297 24.96 -11.45 13.22
CA ALA A 297 24.81 -12.70 13.94
C ALA A 297 25.88 -12.81 15.03
N ASN A 298 25.77 -12.00 16.09
CA ASN A 298 26.53 -12.14 17.32
C ASN A 298 25.79 -13.13 18.24
N GLN A 299 25.52 -14.34 17.74
CA GLN A 299 25.10 -15.49 18.56
C GLN A 299 25.74 -16.82 18.14
N SER A 300 26.85 -16.82 17.38
CA SER A 300 27.60 -18.05 17.07
C SER A 300 29.01 -18.12 17.69
N THR A 301 29.31 -17.35 18.74
CA THR A 301 30.59 -17.47 19.50
C THR A 301 30.44 -17.27 21.01
N LYS A 302 29.26 -17.56 21.58
CA LYS A 302 29.07 -17.65 23.05
C LYS A 302 28.37 -18.91 23.57
N CYS A 303 28.28 -19.96 22.74
CA CYS A 303 27.85 -21.31 23.17
C CYS A 303 28.92 -22.40 23.02
N ALA A 304 30.19 -22.03 22.77
CA ALA A 304 31.30 -22.98 22.63
C ALA A 304 32.39 -22.86 23.71
N SER A 305 32.11 -22.22 24.85
CA SER A 305 33.07 -22.13 25.97
C SER A 305 32.46 -22.41 27.35
N THR A 306 31.34 -23.15 27.42
CA THR A 306 30.79 -23.63 28.71
C THR A 306 30.38 -25.10 28.65
N ALA A 307 31.03 -25.88 27.77
CA ALA A 307 30.87 -27.32 27.66
C ALA A 307 32.19 -28.08 27.98
N GLN A 308 33.01 -27.55 28.89
CA GLN A 308 34.19 -28.23 29.43
C GLN A 308 34.43 -27.81 30.89
N ALA A 309 33.41 -27.88 31.73
CA ALA A 309 33.56 -27.72 33.19
C ALA A 309 32.41 -28.41 33.95
N SER A 310 32.20 -29.70 33.70
CA SER A 310 31.35 -30.56 34.54
C SER A 310 31.57 -32.04 34.19
N LYS A 311 32.82 -32.50 34.29
CA LYS A 311 33.17 -33.93 34.30
C LYS A 311 34.23 -34.20 35.36
N SER A 312 33.83 -34.06 36.61
CA SER A 312 34.37 -34.65 37.84
C SER A 312 33.66 -33.91 38.97
N VAL A 313 32.83 -34.53 39.81
CA VAL A 313 33.27 -35.26 41.01
C VAL A 313 32.05 -35.99 41.60
N LYS A 314 32.20 -37.32 41.72
CA LYS A 314 31.74 -38.26 42.76
C LYS A 314 30.27 -38.34 43.22
N LEU A 315 29.66 -39.45 42.78
CA LEU A 315 29.14 -40.57 43.59
C LEU A 315 29.24 -40.42 45.13
N SER A 316 28.10 -40.37 45.82
CA SER A 316 27.90 -40.97 47.16
C SER A 316 26.41 -41.00 47.53
N SER A 317 25.83 -42.19 47.47
CA SER A 317 24.54 -42.64 47.97
C SER A 317 24.30 -42.40 49.48
N LYS A 318 23.06 -42.01 49.88
CA LYS A 318 22.19 -42.79 50.81
C LYS A 318 20.93 -42.05 51.32
N LYS A 319 19.83 -42.84 51.34
CA LYS A 319 18.73 -42.95 52.31
C LYS A 319 17.64 -41.85 52.46
N ILE A 320 16.48 -42.21 51.90
CA ILE A 320 15.13 -42.27 52.51
C ILE A 320 15.06 -41.98 54.01
N ILE A 321 14.13 -41.09 54.42
CA ILE A 321 13.08 -41.29 55.45
C ILE A 321 12.05 -40.14 55.34
N LYS A 322 10.76 -40.50 55.22
CA LYS A 322 9.58 -39.62 55.39
C LYS A 322 9.18 -39.60 56.88
N PRO A 323 8.77 -38.45 57.47
CA PRO A 323 7.99 -38.46 58.69
C PRO A 323 6.48 -38.39 58.41
N LYS A 324 5.72 -39.25 59.09
CA LYS A 324 4.25 -39.27 59.19
C LYS A 324 3.74 -38.15 60.14
N PRO A 325 2.44 -37.78 60.07
CA PRO A 325 1.88 -36.61 60.75
C PRO A 325 1.20 -36.91 62.10
N LYS A 326 0.84 -35.81 62.80
CA LYS A 326 -0.12 -35.58 63.91
C LYS A 326 0.43 -35.67 65.36
N PRO A 327 -0.20 -35.02 66.38
CA PRO A 327 -1.61 -34.57 66.42
C PRO A 327 -1.90 -33.13 66.93
N LYS A 328 -3.20 -32.83 66.86
CA LYS A 328 -3.91 -31.64 67.32
C LYS A 328 -3.77 -31.40 68.82
N THR A 329 -3.78 -30.13 69.20
CA THR A 329 -4.33 -29.61 70.45
C THR A 329 -5.40 -28.60 70.11
#